data_AF-A0A938K0F7-F1
#
_entry.id   AF-A0A938K0F7-F1
#
_cell.length_a   1.000
_cell.length_b   1.000
_cell.length_c   1.000
_cell.angle_alpha   90.00
_cell.angle_beta   90.00
_cell.angle_gamma   90.00
#
_symmetry.space_group_name_H-M   'P 1'
#
loop_
_entity.id
_entity.type
_entity.pdbx_description
1 polymer ?
#
loop_
_entity_poly.entity_id
_entity_poly.type
_entity_poly.pdbx_seq_one_letter_code
_entity_poly.pdbx_strand_id
1 'polypeptide(L)' 'MVRTTVMLPEALHASLRREAFQKRTSLAQIIRSKLEGPARRKRKKDPLDEVIGIGSDGHMTEKIDEDLYDL' A
#
# COMPACT_ATOMS: atom_id res chain seq x y z
N MET A 1 -4.27 10.13 -13.84
CA MET A 1 -3.12 9.36 -13.31
C MET A 1 -2.65 10.07 -12.04
N VAL A 2 -2.68 9.40 -10.88
CA VAL A 2 -2.34 10.04 -9.59
C VAL A 2 -0.89 9.71 -9.23
N ARG A 3 -0.08 10.73 -8.92
CA ARG A 3 1.28 10.52 -8.42
C ARG A 3 1.19 10.03 -6.98
N THR A 4 1.71 8.83 -6.74
CA THR A 4 1.70 8.20 -5.40
C THR A 4 3.14 8.01 -4.96
N THR A 5 3.45 8.43 -3.74
CA THR A 5 4.74 8.17 -3.08
C THR A 5 4.51 7.06 -2.06
N VAL A 6 5.30 5.99 -2.15
CA VAL A 6 5.22 4.85 -1.23
C VAL A 6 6.58 4.57 -0.64
N MET A 7 6.62 4.18 0.62
CA MET A 7 7.85 3.72 1.28
C MET A 7 7.98 2.22 1.04
N LEU A 8 9.14 1.79 0.55
CA LEU A 8 9.47 0.39 0.32
C LEU A 8 10.64 0.00 1.22
N PRO A 9 10.64 -1.23 1.78
CA PRO A 9 11.83 -1.76 2.42
C PRO A 9 13.02 -1.76 1.46
N GLU A 10 14.21 -1.43 1.97
CA GLU A 10 15.40 -1.25 1.13
C GLU A 10 15.72 -2.50 0.29
N ALA A 11 15.59 -3.70 0.89
CA ALA A 11 15.78 -4.96 0.18
C ALA A 11 14.85 -5.11 -1.04
N LEU A 12 13.58 -4.71 -0.88
CA LEU A 12 12.60 -4.75 -1.96
C LEU A 12 12.94 -3.72 -3.03
N HIS A 13 13.29 -2.49 -2.62
CA HIS A 13 13.70 -1.44 -3.54
C HIS A 13 14.92 -1.84 -4.39
N ALA A 14 15.96 -2.42 -3.78
CA ALA A 14 17.14 -2.92 -4.47
C ALA A 14 16.81 -4.04 -5.47
N SER A 15 15.94 -4.98 -5.09
CA SER A 15 15.51 -6.06 -5.99
C SER A 15 14.78 -5.55 -7.23
N LEU A 16 13.87 -4.58 -7.05
CA LEU A 16 13.12 -3.97 -8.15
C LEU A 16 14.03 -3.16 -9.08
N ARG A 17 15.03 -2.47 -8.53
CA ARG A 17 16.02 -1.74 -9.32
C ARG A 17 16.85 -2.67 -10.19
N ARG A 18 17.28 -3.82 -9.65
CA ARG A 18 18.01 -4.84 -10.41
C ARG A 18 17.15 -5.42 -11.53
N GLU A 19 15.89 -5.72 -11.25
CA GLU A 19 14.93 -6.21 -12.25
C GLU A 19 14.70 -5.20 -13.38
N ALA A 20 14.49 -3.92 -13.02
CA ALA A 20 14.31 -2.84 -13.99
C ALA A 20 15.53 -2.69 -14.92
N PHE A 21 16.73 -2.79 -14.36
CA PHE A 21 17.98 -2.76 -15.13
C PHE A 21 18.08 -3.95 -16.10
N GLN A 22 17.82 -5.17 -15.63
CA GLN A 22 17.86 -6.37 -16.46
C GLN A 22 16.86 -6.33 -17.62
N LYS A 23 15.65 -5.81 -17.35
CA LYS A 23 14.57 -5.68 -18.34
C LYS A 23 14.66 -4.41 -19.19
N ARG A 24 15.68 -3.57 -19.00
CA ARG A 24 15.88 -2.28 -19.69
C ARG A 24 14.62 -1.40 -19.68
N THR A 25 13.95 -1.35 -18.53
CA THR A 25 12.70 -0.61 -18.35
C THR A 25 12.76 0.24 -17.09
N SER A 26 11.81 1.16 -16.94
CA SER A 26 11.76 2.01 -15.76
C SER A 26 11.23 1.26 -14.53
N LEU A 27 11.71 1.65 -13.35
CA LEU A 27 11.25 1.11 -12.07
C LEU A 27 9.72 1.26 -11.92
N ALA A 28 9.18 2.41 -12.31
CA ALA A 28 7.74 2.67 -12.30
C ALA A 28 6.96 1.71 -13.20
N GLN A 29 7.52 1.31 -14.34
CA GLN A 29 6.88 0.38 -15.27
C GLN A 29 6.92 -1.07 -14.75
N ILE A 30 7.99 -1.47 -14.06
CA ILE A 30 8.02 -2.74 -13.31
C ILE A 30 6.95 -2.75 -12.22
N ILE A 31 6.87 -1.69 -11.43
CA ILE A 31 5.90 -1.58 -10.34
C ILE A 31 4.46 -1.66 -10.90
N ARG A 32 4.17 -0.89 -11.96
CA ARG A 32 2.86 -0.96 -12.64
C ARG A 32 2.55 -2.35 -13.14
N SER A 33 3.47 -3.00 -13.86
CA SER A 33 3.27 -4.35 -14.38
C SER A 33 2.99 -5.39 -13.28
N LYS A 34 3.61 -5.26 -12.11
CA LYS A 34 3.34 -6.14 -10.97
C LYS A 34 1.98 -5.86 -10.31
N LEU A 35 1.56 -4.60 -10.25
CA LEU A 35 0.24 -4.20 -9.74
C LEU A 35 -0.90 -4.57 -10.71
N GLU A 36 -0.62 -4.55 -12.01
CA GLU A 36 -1.55 -4.84 -13.11
C GLU A 36 -1.57 -6.34 -13.52
N GLY A 37 -0.82 -7.20 -12.82
CA GLY A 37 -0.76 -8.65 -13.07
C GLY A 37 -2.14 -9.31 -13.22
N PRO A 38 -2.19 -10.52 -13.84
CA PRO A 38 -3.36 -11.05 -14.53
C PRO A 38 -4.61 -10.93 -13.67
N ALA A 39 -5.45 -9.98 -14.06
CA ALA A 39 -6.77 -9.66 -13.51
C ALA A 39 -6.90 -9.90 -12.02
N ARG A 40 -6.86 -8.81 -11.22
CA ARG A 40 -7.56 -8.66 -9.93
C ARG A 40 -8.36 -9.94 -9.59
N ARG A 41 -7.72 -10.92 -8.94
CA ARG A 41 -8.48 -11.81 -8.07
C ARG A 41 -9.16 -10.83 -7.15
N LYS A 42 -10.46 -10.61 -7.34
CA LYS A 42 -11.27 -9.79 -6.43
C LYS A 42 -10.86 -10.26 -5.05
N ARG A 43 -10.05 -9.45 -4.35
CA ARG A 43 -9.64 -9.79 -2.99
C ARG A 43 -10.97 -10.03 -2.30
N LYS A 44 -11.13 -11.21 -1.66
CA LYS A 44 -12.21 -11.36 -0.67
C LYS A 44 -12.10 -10.11 0.19
N LYS A 45 -13.17 -9.32 0.26
CA LYS A 45 -13.25 -8.11 1.08
C LYS A 45 -12.49 -8.39 2.38
N ASP A 46 -11.40 -7.66 2.59
CA ASP A 46 -10.74 -7.72 3.88
C ASP A 46 -11.75 -7.16 4.88
N PRO A 47 -12.08 -7.83 6.00
CA PRO A 47 -12.94 -7.23 7.01
C PRO A 47 -12.43 -5.86 7.48
N LEU A 48 -11.13 -5.57 7.32
CA LEU A 48 -10.57 -4.24 7.57
C LEU A 48 -10.97 -3.19 6.52
N ASP A 49 -11.28 -3.57 5.27
CA ASP A 49 -11.77 -2.64 4.24
C ASP A 49 -13.15 -2.05 4.61
N GLU A 50 -13.95 -2.75 5.42
CA GLU A 50 -15.25 -2.24 5.92
C GLU A 50 -15.06 -1.20 7.03
N VAL A 51 -13.96 -1.29 7.78
CA VAL A 51 -13.66 -0.38 8.89
C VAL A 51 -12.93 0.88 8.41
N ILE A 52 -12.14 0.77 7.32
CA ILE A 52 -11.40 1.92 6.74
C ILE A 52 -12.34 3.07 6.32
N GLY A 53 -13.60 2.77 5.95
CA GLY A 53 -14.60 3.79 5.64
C GLY A 53 -15.18 4.53 6.85
N ILE A 54 -15.09 3.95 8.05
CA ILE A 54 -15.67 4.50 9.29
C ILE A 54 -14.80 5.63 9.86
N GLY A 55 -13.50 5.67 9.50
CA GLY A 55 -12.57 6.74 9.89
C GLY A 55 -12.47 7.90 8.89
N SER A 56 -13.34 7.96 7.88
CA SER A 56 -13.27 8.97 6.80
C SER A 56 -13.74 10.36 7.24
N ASP A 57 -14.44 10.45 8.37
CA ASP A 57 -15.10 11.66 8.85
C ASP A 57 -14.17 12.53 9.73
N GLY A 58 -12.88 12.19 9.80
CA GLY A 58 -11.85 13.03 10.42
C GLY A 58 -11.92 13.15 11.95
N HIS A 59 -12.93 12.57 12.58
CA HIS A 59 -12.96 12.39 14.04
C HIS A 59 -12.21 11.10 14.39
N MET A 60 -10.87 11.12 14.31
CA MET A 60 -10.09 10.19 15.13
C MET A 60 -10.49 10.45 16.57
N THR A 61 -11.07 9.43 17.20
CA THR A 61 -11.56 9.43 18.56
C THR A 61 -10.49 9.99 19.49
N GLU A 62 -10.71 11.21 19.99
CA GLU A 62 -10.00 11.70 21.17
C GLU A 62 -10.18 10.63 22.25
N LYS A 63 -9.09 10.15 22.85
CA LYS A 63 -9.00 9.07 23.88
C LYS A 63 -8.60 7.66 23.42
N ILE A 64 -8.16 7.45 22.17
CA ILE A 64 -7.55 6.15 21.79
C ILE A 64 -6.39 5.76 22.72
N ASP A 65 -5.58 6.73 23.13
CA ASP A 65 -4.48 6.48 24.05
C ASP A 65 -4.94 6.14 25.48
N GLU A 66 -6.07 6.68 25.96
CA GLU A 66 -6.63 6.31 27.27
C GLU A 66 -7.22 4.89 27.25
N ASP A 67 -7.97 4.54 26.20
CA ASP A 67 -8.63 3.22 26.09
C ASP A 67 -7.64 2.07 25.82
N LEU A 68 -6.52 2.34 25.15
CA LEU A 68 -5.54 1.30 24.78
C LEU A 68 -4.45 1.11 25.84
N TYR A 69 -4.18 2.14 26.65
CA TYR A 69 -3.11 2.12 27.65
C TYR A 69 -3.61 2.21 29.09
N ASP A 70 -4.94 2.22 29.34
CA ASP A 70 -5.55 2.35 30.68
C ASP A 70 -4.89 3.49 31.51
N LEU A 71 -4.69 4.66 30.90
CA LEU A 71 -4.06 5.83 31.53
C LEU A 71 -5.08 6.75 32.22
#